data_AF-A0A3C0ES50-F1
#
_entry.id   AF-A0A3C0ES50-F1
#
_cell.length_a   1.000
_cell.length_b   1.000
_cell.length_c   1.000
_cell.angle_alpha   90.00
_cell.angle_beta   90.00
_cell.angle_gamma   90.00
#
_symmetry.space_group_name_H-M   'P 1'
#
loop_
_entity.id
_entity.type
_entity.pdbx_description
1 polymer ?
#
loop_
_entity_poly.entity_id
_entity_poly.type
_entity_poly.pdbx_seq_one_letter_code
_entity_poly.pdbx_strand_id
1 'polypeptide(L)'
;MNKWYQKISTVIAVSLVYMAIAVPYAWSSGNSEFVFYCLVMIVLGALVGLVHWHVKLSIGVLWGLSFWGAMHMAGGLMHIPESWPIAGEIRVLYSWWLIPGYLKYDHVVHAFGFAMTTVVCWQCVRRLAGDIRPSYGVMLLC
;
A
#
# COMPACT_ATOMS: atom_id res chain seq x y z
N MET A 1 1.01 24.70 14.62
CA MET A 1 1.45 23.80 13.53
C MET A 1 0.63 24.09 12.28
N ASN A 2 1.25 24.27 11.11
CA ASN A 2 0.51 24.45 9.85
C ASN A 2 -0.36 23.19 9.57
N LYS A 3 -1.63 23.39 9.16
CA LYS A 3 -2.61 22.34 8.87
C LYS A 3 -2.08 21.25 7.92
N TRP A 4 -1.14 21.59 7.03
CA TRP A 4 -0.52 20.63 6.12
C TRP A 4 0.36 19.60 6.85
N TYR A 5 1.24 20.05 7.75
CA TYR A 5 2.06 19.15 8.57
C TYR A 5 1.23 18.28 9.50
N GLN A 6 0.13 18.82 10.04
CA GLN A 6 -0.80 18.05 10.85
C GLN A 6 -1.37 16.85 10.07
N LYS A 7 -1.80 17.06 8.82
CA LYS A 7 -2.33 15.97 7.99
C LYS A 7 -1.28 14.89 7.69
N ILE A 8 -0.03 15.29 7.42
CA ILE A 8 1.06 14.32 7.19
C ILE A 8 1.35 13.52 8.45
N SER A 9 1.44 14.19 9.61
CA SER A 9 1.64 13.49 10.88
C SER A 9 0.53 12.50 11.18
N THR A 10 -0.72 12.79 10.78
CA THR A 10 -1.84 11.85 10.89
C THR A 10 -1.64 10.62 10.02
N VAL A 11 -1.23 10.79 8.75
CA VAL A 11 -0.95 9.64 7.87
C VAL A 11 0.15 8.76 8.45
N ILE A 12 1.24 9.38 8.90
CA ILE A 12 2.37 8.65 9.51
C ILE A 12 1.89 7.92 10.76
N ALA A 13 1.13 8.57 11.64
CA ALA A 13 0.62 7.95 12.86
C ALA A 13 -0.27 6.74 12.54
N VAL A 14 -1.19 6.85 11.58
CA VAL A 14 -2.03 5.73 11.14
C VAL A 14 -1.18 4.58 10.59
N SER A 15 -0.18 4.90 9.77
CA SER A 15 0.74 3.90 9.23
C SER A 15 1.54 3.17 10.30
N LEU A 16 2.06 3.91 11.28
CA LEU A 16 2.78 3.32 12.40
C LEU A 16 1.87 2.46 13.28
N VAL A 17 0.62 2.86 13.50
CA VAL A 17 -0.34 2.10 14.30
C VAL A 17 -0.62 0.73 13.68
N TYR A 18 -0.97 0.65 12.39
CA TYR A 18 -1.23 -0.66 11.80
C TYR A 18 0.04 -1.51 11.70
N MET A 19 1.23 -0.92 11.51
CA MET A 19 2.49 -1.65 11.52
C MET A 19 2.82 -2.19 12.92
N ALA A 20 2.58 -1.40 13.96
CA ALA A 20 2.78 -1.80 15.35
C ALA A 20 1.83 -2.92 15.78
N ILE A 21 0.68 -3.08 15.13
CA ILE A 21 -0.22 -4.22 15.33
C ILE A 21 0.22 -5.43 14.48
N ALA A 22 0.57 -5.20 13.22
CA ALA A 22 0.89 -6.26 12.27
C ALA A 22 2.19 -7.01 12.61
N VAL A 23 3.23 -6.30 13.05
CA VAL A 23 4.54 -6.93 13.37
C VAL A 23 4.42 -7.93 14.53
N PRO A 24 3.86 -7.58 15.71
CA PRO A 24 3.71 -8.54 16.79
C PRO A 24 2.77 -9.70 16.44
N TYR A 25 1.71 -9.45 15.66
CA TYR A 25 0.79 -10.50 15.23
C TYR A 25 1.44 -11.50 14.26
N ALA A 26 2.23 -11.00 13.30
CA ALA A 26 3.02 -11.85 12.41
C ALA A 26 4.02 -12.70 13.19
N TRP A 27 4.66 -12.11 14.19
CA TRP A 27 5.62 -12.82 15.05
C TRP A 27 4.94 -13.90 15.89
N SER A 28 3.80 -13.60 16.53
CA SER A 28 3.10 -14.55 17.39
C SER A 28 2.42 -15.69 16.64
N SER A 29 2.07 -15.48 15.37
CA SER A 29 1.53 -16.53 14.49
C SER A 29 2.58 -17.49 13.93
N GLY A 30 3.87 -17.25 14.19
CA GLY A 30 4.97 -18.09 13.67
C GLY A 30 5.23 -17.92 12.17
N ASN A 31 4.62 -16.91 11.53
CA ASN A 31 4.73 -16.67 10.10
C ASN A 31 6.00 -15.84 9.79
N SER A 32 7.15 -16.51 9.74
CA SER A 32 8.46 -15.87 9.52
C SER A 32 8.54 -15.16 8.16
N GLU A 33 7.90 -15.69 7.13
CA GLU A 33 7.80 -15.05 5.81
C GLU A 33 7.08 -13.70 5.92
N PHE A 34 5.99 -13.64 6.69
CA PHE A 34 5.25 -12.41 6.84
C PHE A 34 5.96 -11.37 7.72
N VAL A 35 6.76 -11.80 8.69
CA VAL A 35 7.68 -10.91 9.42
C VAL A 35 8.68 -10.25 8.46
N PHE A 36 9.20 -11.00 7.49
CA PHE A 36 10.06 -10.42 6.43
C PHE A 36 9.30 -9.40 5.58
N TYR A 37 8.04 -9.65 5.23
CA TYR A 37 7.22 -8.66 4.51
C TYR A 37 6.94 -7.39 5.32
N CYS A 38 6.77 -7.49 6.64
CA CYS A 38 6.69 -6.30 7.49
C CYS A 38 7.95 -5.42 7.40
N LEU A 39 9.14 -6.04 7.31
CA LEU A 39 10.40 -5.31 7.11
C LEU A 39 10.41 -4.60 5.75
N VAL A 40 9.99 -5.29 4.69
CA VAL A 40 9.86 -4.69 3.34
C VAL A 40 8.91 -3.48 3.38
N MET A 41 7.79 -3.57 4.09
CA MET A 41 6.85 -2.46 4.25
C MET A 41 7.47 -1.24 4.95
N ILE A 42 8.33 -1.44 5.96
CA ILE A 42 9.06 -0.34 6.61
C ILE A 42 10.01 0.33 5.62
N VAL A 43 10.76 -0.46 4.84
CA VAL A 43 11.68 0.05 3.81
C VAL A 43 10.92 0.85 2.75
N LEU A 44 9.82 0.32 2.23
CA LEU A 44 8.98 1.02 1.25
C LEU A 44 8.39 2.31 1.84
N GLY A 45 7.94 2.29 3.10
CA GLY A 45 7.47 3.49 3.80
C GLY A 45 8.55 4.57 3.91
N ALA A 46 9.80 4.18 4.21
CA ALA A 46 10.92 5.10 4.24
C ALA A 46 11.24 5.68 2.86
N LEU A 47 11.21 4.85 1.80
CA LEU A 47 11.38 5.31 0.41
C LEU A 47 10.29 6.30 0.00
N VAL A 48 9.03 6.05 0.36
CA VAL A 48 7.93 7.00 0.14
C VAL A 48 8.19 8.31 0.89
N GLY A 49 8.73 8.24 2.10
CA GLY A 49 9.16 9.42 2.88
C GLY A 49 10.23 10.24 2.16
N LEU A 50 11.24 9.58 1.59
CA LEU A 50 12.29 10.22 0.79
C LEU A 50 11.72 10.87 -0.48
N VAL A 51 10.88 10.14 -1.24
CA VAL A 51 10.20 10.70 -2.42
C VAL A 51 9.36 11.91 -2.03
N HIS A 52 8.59 11.82 -0.95
CA HIS A 52 7.80 12.94 -0.46
C HIS A 52 8.66 14.14 -0.07
N TRP A 53 9.84 13.92 0.54
CA TRP A 53 10.77 15.00 0.88
C TRP A 53 11.14 15.82 -0.36
N HIS A 54 11.46 15.16 -1.48
CA HIS A 54 11.91 15.79 -2.72
C HIS A 54 10.76 16.31 -3.60
N VAL A 55 9.69 15.53 -3.72
CA VAL A 55 8.61 15.76 -4.69
C VAL A 55 7.43 16.52 -4.08
N LYS A 56 7.30 16.51 -2.75
CA LYS A 56 6.15 17.06 -2.01
C LYS A 56 4.83 16.43 -2.47
N LEU A 57 4.78 15.10 -2.42
CA LEU A 57 3.60 14.32 -2.79
C LEU A 57 2.33 14.88 -2.14
N SER A 58 1.23 14.86 -2.90
CA SER A 58 -0.06 15.35 -2.42
C SER A 58 -0.56 14.51 -1.24
N ILE A 59 -1.30 15.15 -0.33
CA ILE A 59 -1.82 14.46 0.86
C ILE A 59 -2.76 13.29 0.50
N GLY A 60 -3.49 13.39 -0.62
CA GLY A 60 -4.34 12.30 -1.11
C GLY A 60 -3.54 11.07 -1.53
N VAL A 61 -2.36 11.26 -2.13
CA VAL A 61 -1.47 10.15 -2.47
C VAL A 61 -0.92 9.48 -1.22
N LEU A 62 -0.50 10.25 -0.22
CA LEU A 62 -0.01 9.71 1.04
C LEU A 62 -1.08 8.87 1.76
N TRP A 63 -2.32 9.35 1.79
CA TRP A 63 -3.45 8.55 2.31
C TRP A 63 -3.72 7.30 1.48
N GLY A 64 -3.70 7.40 0.14
CA GLY A 64 -3.90 6.24 -0.73
C GLY A 64 -2.82 5.17 -0.54
N LEU A 65 -1.55 5.56 -0.41
CA LEU A 65 -0.45 4.64 -0.13
C LEU A 65 -0.56 4.03 1.28
N SER A 66 -0.94 4.82 2.29
CA SER A 66 -1.17 4.32 3.66
C SER A 66 -2.33 3.32 3.69
N PHE A 67 -3.42 3.61 2.99
CA PHE A 67 -4.56 2.71 2.86
C PHE A 67 -4.20 1.42 2.11
N TRP A 68 -3.42 1.52 1.02
CA TRP A 68 -2.89 0.35 0.33
C TRP A 68 -2.04 -0.53 1.27
N GLY A 69 -1.14 0.10 2.05
CA GLY A 69 -0.34 -0.60 3.04
C GLY A 69 -1.20 -1.32 4.09
N ALA A 70 -2.24 -0.66 4.62
CA ALA A 70 -3.16 -1.26 5.57
C ALA A 70 -3.90 -2.48 4.99
N MET A 71 -4.42 -2.36 3.76
CA MET A 71 -5.05 -3.49 3.04
C MET A 71 -4.07 -4.63 2.80
N HIS A 72 -2.82 -4.32 2.48
CA HIS A 72 -1.78 -5.33 2.27
C HIS A 72 -1.45 -6.08 3.56
N MET A 73 -1.37 -5.38 4.69
CA MET A 73 -1.17 -6.01 6.00
C MET A 73 -2.36 -6.90 6.38
N ALA A 74 -3.58 -6.41 6.18
CA ALA A 74 -4.79 -7.21 6.39
C ALA A 74 -4.82 -8.45 5.48
N GLY A 75 -4.43 -8.29 4.22
CA GLY A 75 -4.37 -9.34 3.20
C GLY A 75 -3.66 -10.60 3.66
N GLY A 76 -2.46 -10.46 4.24
CA GLY A 76 -1.65 -11.60 4.65
C GLY A 76 -1.80 -12.03 6.12
N LEU A 77 -2.50 -11.25 6.95
CA LEU A 77 -2.67 -11.57 8.37
C LEU A 77 -4.08 -11.99 8.76
N MET A 78 -5.11 -11.45 8.10
CA MET A 78 -6.48 -11.74 8.48
C MET A 78 -6.89 -13.10 7.94
N HIS A 79 -7.12 -14.03 8.85
CA HIS A 79 -7.77 -15.29 8.53
C HIS A 79 -9.23 -15.06 8.13
N ILE A 80 -9.71 -15.80 7.14
CA ILE A 80 -11.09 -15.72 6.65
C ILE A 80 -11.88 -16.99 7.00
N PRO A 81 -13.23 -16.92 7.07
CA PRO A 81 -14.05 -18.08 7.42
C PRO A 81 -13.86 -19.29 6.49
N GLU A 82 -14.12 -20.49 6.99
CA GLU A 82 -14.04 -21.74 6.21
C GLU A 82 -15.03 -21.78 5.04
N SER A 83 -16.18 -21.13 5.20
CA SER A 83 -17.23 -21.05 4.17
C SER A 83 -16.84 -20.19 2.96
N TRP A 84 -15.78 -19.39 3.06
CA TRP A 84 -15.37 -18.50 1.97
C TRP A 84 -14.47 -19.25 0.97
N PRO A 85 -14.67 -19.03 -0.35
CA PRO A 85 -13.86 -19.68 -1.37
C PRO A 85 -12.43 -19.13 -1.35
N ILE A 86 -11.43 -20.01 -1.36
CA ILE A 86 -10.00 -19.63 -1.36
C ILE A 86 -9.22 -20.21 -2.54
N ALA A 87 -8.12 -19.55 -2.88
CA ALA A 87 -7.07 -20.07 -3.75
C ALA A 87 -5.95 -20.68 -2.89
N GLY A 88 -5.59 -21.94 -3.16
CA GLY A 88 -4.52 -22.63 -2.44
C GLY A 88 -4.91 -23.08 -1.03
N GLU A 89 -3.91 -23.29 -0.17
CA GLU A 89 -4.07 -23.92 1.14
C GLU A 89 -4.12 -22.92 2.31
N ILE A 90 -3.49 -21.75 2.15
CA ILE A 90 -3.42 -20.73 3.21
C ILE A 90 -4.72 -19.93 3.21
N ARG A 91 -5.43 -19.92 4.35
CA ARG A 91 -6.74 -19.25 4.49
C ARG A 91 -6.64 -17.84 5.07
N VAL A 92 -5.98 -16.96 4.33
CA VAL A 92 -5.90 -15.52 4.63
C VAL A 92 -6.68 -14.70 3.60
N LEU A 93 -6.90 -13.43 3.89
CA LEU A 93 -7.70 -12.52 3.07
C LEU A 93 -7.19 -12.43 1.63
N TYR A 94 -5.88 -12.56 1.38
CA TYR A 94 -5.32 -12.62 0.03
C TYR A 94 -5.75 -13.84 -0.78
N SER A 95 -6.00 -14.96 -0.13
CA SER A 95 -6.45 -16.18 -0.79
C SER A 95 -7.93 -16.11 -1.15
N TRP A 96 -8.68 -15.14 -0.63
CA TRP A 96 -10.11 -15.02 -0.84
C TRP A 96 -10.47 -14.74 -2.31
N TRP A 97 -11.32 -15.59 -2.89
CA TRP A 97 -12.02 -15.31 -4.14
C TRP A 97 -13.24 -14.43 -3.92
N LEU A 98 -13.19 -13.19 -4.42
CA LEU A 98 -14.37 -12.33 -4.53
C LEU A 98 -15.31 -12.86 -5.62
N ILE A 99 -14.71 -13.32 -6.73
CA ILE A 99 -15.38 -14.02 -7.82
C ILE A 99 -14.59 -15.32 -8.05
N PRO A 100 -15.14 -16.50 -7.69
CA PRO A 100 -14.44 -17.78 -7.78
C PRO A 100 -13.79 -18.02 -9.14
N GLY A 101 -12.47 -18.20 -9.17
CA GLY A 101 -11.68 -18.48 -10.38
C GLY A 101 -11.31 -17.26 -11.22
N TYR A 102 -11.81 -16.05 -10.92
CA TYR A 102 -11.59 -14.85 -11.74
C TYR A 102 -10.95 -13.69 -10.97
N LEU A 103 -11.45 -13.38 -9.77
CA LEU A 103 -11.04 -12.20 -9.02
C LEU A 103 -10.79 -12.52 -7.55
N LYS A 104 -9.55 -12.33 -7.11
CA LYS A 104 -9.15 -12.41 -5.69
C LYS A 104 -9.13 -11.02 -5.06
N TYR A 105 -9.25 -10.98 -3.74
CA TYR A 105 -8.95 -9.78 -2.94
C TYR A 105 -7.54 -9.23 -3.27
N ASP A 106 -6.57 -10.14 -3.40
CA ASP A 106 -5.20 -9.86 -3.84
C ASP A 106 -5.11 -9.03 -5.13
N HIS A 107 -5.90 -9.38 -6.15
CA HIS A 107 -5.91 -8.65 -7.42
C HIS A 107 -6.42 -7.21 -7.25
N VAL A 108 -7.43 -7.01 -6.39
CA VAL A 108 -8.01 -5.69 -6.14
C VAL A 108 -7.01 -4.80 -5.38
N VAL A 109 -6.37 -5.34 -4.35
CA VAL A 109 -5.37 -4.62 -3.55
C VAL A 109 -4.19 -4.20 -4.42
N HIS A 110 -3.68 -5.09 -5.28
CA HIS A 110 -2.57 -4.76 -6.17
C HIS A 110 -2.97 -3.82 -7.30
N ALA A 111 -4.16 -3.98 -7.90
CA ALA A 111 -4.65 -3.03 -8.90
C ALA A 111 -4.76 -1.60 -8.34
N PHE A 112 -5.29 -1.46 -7.11
CA PHE A 112 -5.33 -0.17 -6.41
C PHE A 112 -3.91 0.36 -6.13
N GLY A 113 -3.03 -0.51 -5.64
CA GLY A 113 -1.62 -0.17 -5.39
C GLY A 113 -0.91 0.37 -6.62
N PHE A 114 -1.03 -0.34 -7.75
CA PHE A 114 -0.45 0.07 -9.02
C PHE A 114 -1.00 1.40 -9.51
N ALA A 115 -2.32 1.61 -9.40
CA ALA A 115 -2.92 2.91 -9.72
C ALA A 115 -2.33 4.04 -8.86
N MET A 116 -2.14 3.81 -7.56
CA MET A 116 -1.52 4.79 -6.68
C MET A 116 -0.04 5.05 -7.02
N THR A 117 0.73 4.02 -7.37
CA THR A 117 2.12 4.19 -7.80
C THR A 117 2.23 4.95 -9.11
N THR A 118 1.32 4.73 -10.07
CA THR A 118 1.26 5.53 -11.30
C THR A 118 1.00 7.01 -11.01
N VAL A 119 0.13 7.33 -10.04
CA VAL A 119 -0.09 8.72 -9.60
C VAL A 119 1.17 9.29 -8.91
N VAL A 120 1.92 8.48 -8.15
CA VAL A 120 3.23 8.89 -7.60
C VAL A 120 4.20 9.22 -8.72
N CYS A 121 4.37 8.33 -9.71
CA CYS A 121 5.22 8.54 -10.88
C CYS A 121 4.85 9.83 -11.61
N TRP A 122 3.56 10.06 -11.84
CA TRP A 122 3.07 11.29 -12.46
C TRP A 122 3.44 12.55 -11.67
N GLN A 123 3.32 12.54 -10.34
CA GLN A 123 3.72 13.68 -9.51
C GLN A 123 5.25 13.90 -9.55
N CYS A 124 6.04 12.83 -9.60
CA CYS A 124 7.49 12.91 -9.78
C CYS A 124 7.86 13.55 -11.13
N VAL A 125 7.27 13.06 -12.23
CA VAL A 125 7.53 13.58 -13.59
C VAL A 125 7.16 15.06 -13.67
N ARG A 126 5.96 15.44 -13.22
CA ARG A 126 5.52 16.85 -13.19
C ARG A 126 6.45 17.73 -12.37
N ARG A 127 6.96 17.23 -11.24
CA ARG A 127 7.86 18.03 -10.39
C ARG A 127 9.21 18.27 -11.06
N LEU A 128 9.73 17.28 -11.78
CA LEU A 128 11.06 17.31 -12.40
C LEU A 128 11.06 18.08 -13.72
N ALA A 129 10.04 17.91 -14.55
CA ALA A 129 10.02 18.46 -15.90
C ALA A 129 9.00 19.60 -16.10
N GLY A 130 8.40 20.09 -15.01
CA GLY A 130 7.53 21.27 -15.01
C GLY A 130 6.10 20.98 -15.44
N ASP A 131 5.42 21.99 -15.98
CA ASP A 131 4.02 21.88 -16.43
C ASP A 131 3.91 21.10 -17.75
N ILE A 132 4.09 19.78 -17.65
CA ILE A 132 3.82 18.84 -18.72
C ILE A 132 2.33 18.49 -18.70
N ARG A 133 1.69 18.55 -19.89
CA ARG A 133 0.33 18.08 -20.07
C ARG A 133 0.31 16.54 -20.23
N PRO A 134 -0.71 15.84 -19.70
CA PRO A 134 -0.85 14.42 -19.92
C PRO A 134 -0.89 14.11 -21.43
N SER A 135 -0.04 13.17 -21.85
CA SER A 135 -0.05 12.61 -23.20
C SER A 135 0.17 11.11 -23.09
N TYR A 136 -0.17 10.36 -24.14
CA TYR A 136 0.02 8.90 -24.14
C TYR A 136 1.48 8.50 -23.84
N GLY A 137 2.46 9.22 -24.40
CA GLY A 137 3.88 8.95 -24.14
C GLY A 137 4.27 9.17 -22.68
N VAL A 138 3.72 10.19 -22.02
CA VAL A 138 4.02 10.46 -20.60
C VAL A 138 3.27 9.50 -19.68
N MET A 139 2.06 9.07 -20.06
CA MET A 139 1.32 8.05 -19.32
C MET A 139 1.99 6.68 -19.39
N LEU A 140 2.65 6.33 -20.51
CA LEU A 140 3.41 5.09 -20.63
C LEU A 140 4.67 5.04 -19.73
N LEU A 141 5.16 6.20 -19.28
CA LEU A 141 6.29 6.30 -18.35
C LEU A 141 5.87 6.15 -16.87
N CYS A 142 4.57 6.09 -16.58
CA CYS A 142 4.00 6.05 -15.23
C CYS A 142 3.22 4.75 -14.99
#